data_AF-A0A7E6E0F0-F1
#
_entry.id   AF-A0A7E6E0F0-F1
#
_cell.length_a   1.000
_cell.length_b   1.000
_cell.length_c   1.000
_cell.angle_alpha   90.00
_cell.angle_beta   90.00
_cell.angle_gamma   90.00
#
_symmetry.space_group_name_H-M   'P 1'
#
loop_
_entity.id
_entity.type
_entity.pdbx_description
1 polymer ?
#
loop_
_entity_poly.entity_id
_entity_poly.type
_entity_poly.pdbx_seq_one_letter_code
_entity_poly.pdbx_strand_id
1 'polypeptide(L)'
;MDLFNVCMGAKYSKKNPGPEDKFHDQCSPWKKNACCSVNTSQEAHKDVSYLYRFNWDHCGPLEPVCKRHFIQDTCLYECSPNLGPWIQQVNQSWRKERILNVPLCKEDCESWWRDSYTCKTNWHKGWNWTSGFNECPVKDACHPFYFYFPTPAALCNEIWSHSYKVSNYSQGSGRCIQMWFDPAQGNPNEEVVRSYAEAMNGAGLHRVWLGLSGLALMLFLVLT
;
A
#
# COMPACT_ATOMS: atom_id res chain seq x y z
N MET A 1 10.39 -9.25 13.14
CA MET A 1 9.70 -9.55 11.87
C MET A 1 10.72 -9.40 10.77
N ASP A 2 10.80 -10.38 9.87
CA ASP A 2 11.63 -10.26 8.68
C ASP A 2 11.07 -9.14 7.80
N LEU A 3 11.92 -8.17 7.46
CA LEU A 3 11.53 -6.99 6.67
C LEU A 3 11.53 -7.27 5.18
N PHE A 4 12.25 -8.30 4.75
CA PHE A 4 12.54 -8.58 3.36
C PHE A 4 11.85 -9.84 2.92
N ASN A 5 11.28 -9.81 1.71
CA ASN A 5 10.76 -11.00 1.05
C ASN A 5 9.73 -11.74 1.93
N VAL A 6 8.71 -11.01 2.40
CA VAL A 6 7.65 -11.53 3.28
C VAL A 6 6.28 -11.19 2.73
N CYS A 7 5.31 -12.07 3.03
CA CYS A 7 3.91 -11.81 2.76
C CYS A 7 3.17 -11.44 4.04
N MET A 8 2.31 -10.44 3.96
CA MET A 8 1.45 -10.08 5.09
C MET A 8 0.37 -11.14 5.31
N GLY A 9 -0.05 -11.33 6.56
CA GLY A 9 -1.22 -12.11 6.96
C GLY A 9 -2.55 -11.44 6.61
N ALA A 10 -2.75 -11.08 5.33
CA ALA A 10 -4.01 -10.58 4.78
C ALA A 10 -4.89 -11.71 4.23
N LYS A 11 -6.06 -11.35 3.71
CA LYS A 11 -7.14 -12.29 3.37
C LYS A 11 -6.78 -13.29 2.26
N TYR A 12 -6.03 -12.85 1.24
CA TYR A 12 -5.71 -13.67 0.06
C TYR A 12 -4.21 -13.84 -0.19
N SER A 13 -3.38 -13.43 0.77
CA SER A 13 -1.94 -13.54 0.67
C SER A 13 -1.48 -14.98 0.93
N LYS A 14 -0.52 -15.44 0.14
CA LYS A 14 0.24 -16.67 0.40
C LYS A 14 1.03 -16.53 1.70
N LYS A 15 1.41 -17.65 2.28
CA LYS A 15 2.27 -17.67 3.48
C LYS A 15 3.67 -17.12 3.21
N ASN A 16 4.25 -17.50 2.08
CA ASN A 16 5.59 -17.11 1.67
C ASN A 16 5.58 -16.65 0.20
N PRO A 17 6.48 -15.73 -0.19
CA PRO A 17 6.65 -15.36 -1.58
C PRO A 17 7.12 -16.54 -2.44
N GLY A 18 6.79 -16.48 -3.74
CA GLY A 18 7.29 -17.42 -4.72
C GLY A 18 6.84 -17.09 -6.14
N PRO A 19 7.44 -17.74 -7.16
CA PRO A 19 7.14 -17.47 -8.56
C PRO A 19 5.73 -17.92 -8.96
N GLU A 20 5.14 -17.20 -9.92
CA GLU A 20 3.81 -17.43 -10.49
C GLU A 20 3.78 -16.99 -11.97
N ASP A 21 4.07 -17.91 -12.88
CA ASP A 21 4.33 -17.57 -14.30
C ASP A 21 3.09 -17.12 -15.09
N LYS A 22 1.89 -17.33 -14.56
CA LYS A 22 0.61 -17.13 -15.27
C LYS A 22 -0.19 -15.93 -14.77
N PHE A 23 0.49 -14.92 -14.22
CA PHE A 23 -0.17 -13.70 -13.75
C PHE A 23 -0.85 -12.92 -14.87
N HIS A 24 -2.00 -12.37 -14.51
CA HIS A 24 -2.86 -11.63 -15.41
C HIS A 24 -2.44 -10.16 -15.50
N ASP A 25 -2.24 -9.70 -16.74
CA ASP A 25 -2.12 -8.29 -17.13
C ASP A 25 -1.28 -7.42 -16.16
N GLN A 26 -1.92 -6.52 -15.40
CA GLN A 26 -1.25 -5.52 -14.55
C GLN A 26 -0.47 -6.13 -13.36
N CYS A 27 -0.81 -7.35 -12.94
CA CYS A 27 -0.10 -8.02 -11.86
C CYS A 27 1.15 -8.78 -12.36
N SER A 28 1.36 -8.90 -13.67
CA SER A 28 2.51 -9.60 -14.25
C SER A 28 3.90 -9.12 -13.81
N PRO A 29 4.13 -7.85 -13.39
CA PRO A 29 5.45 -7.42 -12.91
C PRO A 29 5.97 -8.20 -11.69
N TRP A 30 5.08 -8.80 -10.89
CA TRP A 30 5.46 -9.59 -9.70
C TRP A 30 5.69 -11.08 -9.99
N LYS A 31 5.53 -11.57 -11.23
CA LYS A 31 5.55 -13.01 -11.55
C LYS A 31 6.77 -13.79 -11.07
N LYS A 32 7.95 -13.15 -10.98
CA LYS A 32 9.19 -13.79 -10.52
C LYS A 32 9.16 -14.13 -9.03
N ASN A 33 8.45 -13.33 -8.23
CA ASN A 33 8.38 -13.48 -6.79
C ASN A 33 7.19 -12.69 -6.22
N ALA A 34 6.12 -13.38 -5.83
CA ALA A 34 4.87 -12.76 -5.43
C ALA A 34 4.21 -13.41 -4.20
N CYS A 35 3.41 -12.61 -3.52
CA CYS A 35 2.55 -13.00 -2.40
C CYS A 35 1.11 -13.34 -2.79
N CYS A 36 0.69 -13.09 -4.03
CA CYS A 36 -0.64 -13.43 -4.52
C CYS A 36 -0.63 -14.72 -5.33
N SER A 37 -1.81 -15.31 -5.53
CA SER A 37 -2.01 -16.44 -6.44
C SER A 37 -2.42 -15.96 -7.85
N VAL A 38 -2.35 -16.84 -8.85
CA VAL A 38 -2.89 -16.54 -10.19
C VAL A 38 -4.36 -16.13 -10.13
N ASN A 39 -5.17 -16.83 -9.33
CA ASN A 39 -6.59 -16.49 -9.15
C ASN A 39 -6.77 -15.08 -8.58
N THR A 40 -5.99 -14.72 -7.55
CA THR A 40 -5.99 -13.37 -6.98
C THR A 40 -5.66 -12.32 -8.04
N SER A 41 -4.65 -12.60 -8.89
CA SER A 41 -4.27 -11.68 -9.97
C SER A 41 -5.39 -11.47 -11.01
N GLN A 42 -6.15 -12.52 -11.33
CA GLN A 42 -7.29 -12.42 -12.27
C GLN A 42 -8.46 -11.66 -11.63
N GLU A 43 -8.77 -11.94 -10.37
CA GLU A 43 -9.86 -11.28 -9.64
C GLU A 43 -9.56 -9.80 -9.35
N ALA A 44 -8.29 -9.39 -9.29
CA ALA A 44 -7.92 -7.98 -9.18
C ALA A 44 -8.42 -7.11 -10.35
N HIS A 45 -8.70 -7.73 -11.51
CA HIS A 45 -9.15 -7.03 -12.72
C HIS A 45 -10.66 -7.06 -12.94
N LYS A 46 -11.42 -7.71 -12.05
CA LYS A 46 -12.89 -7.85 -12.15
C LYS A 46 -13.60 -6.84 -11.25
N ASP A 47 -14.76 -6.36 -11.72
CA ASP A 47 -15.67 -5.58 -10.89
C ASP A 47 -16.41 -6.48 -9.90
N VAL A 48 -16.60 -5.99 -8.67
CA VAL A 48 -17.29 -6.73 -7.60
C VAL A 48 -16.67 -8.13 -7.43
N SER A 49 -15.34 -8.19 -7.50
CA SER A 49 -14.60 -9.46 -7.56
C SER A 49 -14.73 -10.29 -6.30
N TYR A 50 -14.32 -11.55 -6.39
CA TYR A 50 -14.31 -12.46 -5.25
C TYR A 50 -13.45 -11.96 -4.08
N LEU A 51 -12.47 -11.07 -4.32
CA LEU A 51 -11.58 -10.55 -3.28
C LEU A 51 -12.38 -9.81 -2.20
N TYR A 52 -13.05 -8.73 -2.59
CA TYR A 52 -13.68 -7.83 -1.62
C TYR A 52 -15.12 -7.48 -1.98
N ARG A 53 -15.65 -8.03 -3.09
CA ARG A 53 -16.93 -7.64 -3.70
C ARG A 53 -17.04 -6.12 -3.82
N PHE A 54 -15.92 -5.48 -4.17
CA PHE A 54 -15.82 -4.04 -4.21
C PHE A 54 -16.33 -3.53 -5.56
N ASN A 55 -17.31 -2.64 -5.51
CA ASN A 55 -17.86 -1.92 -6.64
C ASN A 55 -17.07 -0.62 -6.86
N TRP A 56 -16.28 -0.60 -7.93
CA TRP A 56 -15.56 0.59 -8.38
C TRP A 56 -16.51 1.66 -8.94
N ASP A 57 -17.69 1.26 -9.42
CA ASP A 57 -18.68 2.11 -10.10
C ASP A 57 -19.77 2.64 -9.16
N HIS A 58 -19.46 2.84 -7.88
CA HIS A 58 -20.43 3.23 -6.84
C HIS A 58 -21.03 4.64 -7.03
N CYS A 59 -20.44 5.47 -7.91
CA CYS A 59 -20.96 6.76 -8.34
C CYS A 59 -21.13 6.85 -9.87
N GLY A 60 -21.41 5.71 -10.52
CA GLY A 60 -21.44 5.58 -11.98
C GLY A 60 -20.16 4.97 -12.52
N PRO A 61 -20.08 4.71 -13.84
CA PRO A 61 -18.95 4.02 -14.46
C PRO A 61 -17.62 4.72 -14.17
N LEU A 62 -16.67 4.00 -13.58
CA LEU A 62 -15.33 4.48 -13.34
C LEU A 62 -14.53 4.48 -14.64
N GLU A 63 -13.93 5.61 -14.99
CA GLU A 63 -13.13 5.70 -16.20
C GLU A 63 -11.97 4.68 -16.19
N PRO A 64 -11.69 3.98 -17.30
CA PRO A 64 -10.63 2.97 -17.36
C PRO A 64 -9.25 3.49 -16.92
N VAL A 65 -8.96 4.76 -17.23
CA VAL A 65 -7.70 5.43 -16.85
C VAL A 65 -7.58 5.66 -15.35
N CYS A 66 -8.69 5.77 -14.63
CA CYS A 66 -8.71 5.82 -13.16
C CYS A 66 -8.69 4.40 -12.58
N LYS A 67 -9.53 3.51 -13.12
CA LYS A 67 -9.66 2.12 -12.68
C LYS A 67 -8.36 1.34 -12.68
N ARG A 68 -7.51 1.53 -13.69
CA ARG A 68 -6.17 0.88 -13.74
C ARG A 68 -5.32 1.17 -12.50
N HIS A 69 -5.44 2.34 -11.88
CA HIS A 69 -4.68 2.62 -10.65
C HIS A 69 -5.17 1.79 -9.46
N PHE A 70 -6.49 1.56 -9.35
CA PHE A 70 -7.06 0.68 -8.33
C PHE A 70 -6.71 -0.80 -8.55
N ILE A 71 -6.63 -1.24 -9.81
CA ILE A 71 -6.15 -2.58 -10.16
C ILE A 71 -4.67 -2.72 -9.78
N GLN A 72 -3.82 -1.75 -10.17
CA GLN A 72 -2.40 -1.77 -9.85
C GLN A 72 -2.14 -1.70 -8.34
N ASP A 73 -2.92 -0.92 -7.59
CA ASP A 73 -2.90 -0.88 -6.12
C ASP A 73 -3.23 -2.25 -5.52
N THR A 74 -4.27 -2.91 -6.05
CA THR A 74 -4.62 -4.27 -5.66
C THR A 74 -3.47 -5.25 -5.95
N CYS A 75 -2.83 -5.15 -7.12
CA CYS A 75 -1.66 -5.98 -7.44
C CYS A 75 -0.49 -5.71 -6.47
N LEU A 76 -0.19 -4.44 -6.16
CA LEU A 76 0.88 -4.11 -5.21
C LEU A 76 0.56 -4.67 -3.81
N TYR A 77 -0.65 -4.43 -3.30
CA TYR A 77 -1.07 -4.88 -1.98
C TYR A 77 -1.10 -6.41 -1.86
N GLU A 78 -1.67 -7.12 -2.84
CA GLU A 78 -1.81 -8.58 -2.76
C GLU A 78 -0.52 -9.32 -3.13
N CYS A 79 0.28 -8.78 -4.06
CA CYS A 79 1.39 -9.52 -4.67
C CYS A 79 2.77 -9.10 -4.17
N SER A 80 2.97 -7.90 -3.63
CA SER A 80 4.33 -7.43 -3.31
C SER A 80 4.93 -8.13 -2.10
N PRO A 81 6.11 -8.77 -2.24
CA PRO A 81 6.87 -9.30 -1.11
C PRO A 81 7.76 -8.23 -0.44
N ASN A 82 7.66 -6.97 -0.89
CA ASN A 82 8.52 -5.85 -0.50
C ASN A 82 7.79 -4.81 0.35
N LEU A 83 6.74 -5.22 1.07
CA LEU A 83 5.98 -4.34 1.97
C LEU A 83 6.29 -4.58 3.45
N GLY A 84 7.19 -5.52 3.75
CA GLY A 84 7.62 -5.94 5.09
C GLY A 84 7.78 -4.82 6.12
N PRO A 85 8.52 -3.74 5.85
CA PRO A 85 8.75 -2.68 6.84
C PRO A 85 7.52 -1.92 7.30
N TRP A 86 6.43 -2.02 6.55
CA TRP A 86 5.19 -1.30 6.81
C TRP A 86 4.04 -2.21 7.24
N ILE A 87 4.30 -3.51 7.39
CA ILE A 87 3.33 -4.47 7.90
C ILE A 87 3.12 -4.25 9.40
N GLN A 88 1.86 -4.14 9.82
CA GLN A 88 1.47 -4.02 11.21
C GLN A 88 0.33 -4.98 11.55
N GLN A 89 0.36 -5.52 12.75
CA GLN A 89 -0.73 -6.34 13.30
C GLN A 89 -1.98 -5.48 13.49
N VAL A 90 -3.14 -6.05 13.14
CA VAL A 90 -4.45 -5.43 13.34
C VAL A 90 -5.44 -6.47 13.86
N ASN A 91 -6.30 -6.04 14.78
CA ASN A 91 -7.37 -6.89 15.30
C ASN A 91 -8.64 -6.73 14.45
N GLN A 92 -8.64 -7.30 13.23
CA GLN A 92 -9.78 -7.27 12.32
C GLN A 92 -10.20 -8.69 11.94
N SER A 93 -11.50 -8.92 11.74
CA SER A 93 -12.06 -10.26 11.49
C SER A 93 -11.57 -10.91 10.19
N TRP A 94 -11.15 -10.11 9.20
CA TRP A 94 -10.81 -10.57 7.85
C TRP A 94 -9.32 -10.48 7.51
N ARG A 95 -8.49 -9.90 8.38
CA ARG A 95 -7.01 -9.85 8.23
C ARG A 95 -6.33 -9.72 9.59
N LYS A 96 -5.20 -10.40 9.76
CA LYS A 96 -4.36 -10.29 10.97
C LYS A 96 -3.36 -9.14 10.84
N GLU A 97 -2.96 -8.82 9.62
CA GLU A 97 -1.97 -7.81 9.31
C GLU A 97 -2.44 -6.92 8.17
N ARG A 98 -1.91 -5.69 8.13
CA ARG A 98 -2.07 -4.78 6.99
C ARG A 98 -0.82 -3.92 6.83
N ILE A 99 -0.72 -3.25 5.70
CA ILE A 99 0.24 -2.16 5.52
C ILE A 99 -0.26 -0.85 6.14
N LEU A 100 0.67 -0.07 6.68
CA LEU A 100 0.45 1.30 7.16
C LEU A 100 1.65 2.19 6.81
N ASN A 101 1.36 3.39 6.30
CA ASN A 101 2.34 4.42 5.95
C ASN A 101 3.41 3.97 4.94
N VAL A 102 3.03 3.13 3.97
CA VAL A 102 3.93 2.78 2.86
C VAL A 102 4.30 4.05 2.09
N PRO A 103 5.60 4.34 1.87
CA PRO A 103 6.06 5.57 1.26
C PRO A 103 5.85 5.54 -0.26
N LEU A 104 4.62 5.68 -0.73
CA LEU A 104 4.29 5.67 -2.16
C LEU A 104 5.04 6.82 -2.86
N CYS A 105 5.65 6.55 -4.02
CA CYS A 105 6.34 7.57 -4.79
C CYS A 105 5.39 8.70 -5.22
N LYS A 106 5.94 9.91 -5.29
CA LYS A 106 5.18 11.12 -5.58
C LYS A 106 4.41 10.99 -6.90
N GLU A 107 5.06 10.53 -7.97
CA GLU A 107 4.48 10.46 -9.31
C GLU A 107 3.40 9.37 -9.42
N ASP A 108 3.53 8.24 -8.71
CA ASP A 108 2.49 7.22 -8.64
C ASP A 108 1.21 7.77 -8.02
N CYS A 109 1.34 8.59 -6.96
CA CYS A 109 0.19 9.20 -6.32
C CYS A 109 -0.44 10.32 -7.15
N GLU A 110 0.38 11.22 -7.71
CA GLU A 110 -0.08 12.31 -8.56
C GLU A 110 -0.78 11.78 -9.81
N SER A 111 -0.26 10.71 -10.42
CA SER A 111 -0.88 10.12 -11.61
C SER A 111 -2.17 9.36 -11.32
N TRP A 112 -2.38 8.88 -10.08
CA TRP A 112 -3.63 8.26 -9.64
C TRP A 112 -4.73 9.29 -9.40
N TRP A 113 -4.38 10.48 -8.89
CA TRP A 113 -5.33 11.56 -8.63
C TRP A 113 -5.84 12.18 -9.95
N ARG A 114 -6.94 11.63 -10.46
CA ARG A 114 -7.60 12.04 -11.72
C ARG A 114 -9.09 12.30 -11.51
N ASP A 115 -9.70 12.91 -12.53
CA ASP A 115 -11.13 13.15 -12.58
C ASP A 115 -11.90 11.84 -12.53
N SER A 116 -12.72 11.70 -11.50
CA SER A 116 -13.61 10.59 -11.24
C SER A 116 -14.65 11.04 -10.22
N TYR A 117 -15.62 10.21 -9.87
CA TYR A 117 -16.66 10.50 -8.89
C TYR A 117 -16.63 9.49 -7.74
N THR A 118 -16.88 9.98 -6.53
CA THR A 118 -16.97 9.19 -5.31
C THR A 118 -17.98 9.84 -4.37
N CYS A 119 -18.37 9.14 -3.32
CA CYS A 119 -19.22 9.65 -2.25
C CYS A 119 -18.54 9.62 -0.87
N LYS A 120 -17.26 9.22 -0.82
CA LYS A 120 -16.54 8.98 0.44
C LYS A 120 -15.03 9.27 0.31
N THR A 121 -14.46 9.76 1.41
CA THR A 121 -13.00 9.93 1.60
C THR A 121 -12.29 8.68 2.13
N ASN A 122 -13.02 7.76 2.76
CA ASN A 122 -12.46 6.54 3.34
C ASN A 122 -13.21 5.33 2.79
N TRP A 123 -12.51 4.50 2.02
CA TRP A 123 -13.07 3.36 1.32
C TRP A 123 -12.90 2.04 2.07
N HIS A 124 -12.23 2.03 3.22
CA HIS A 124 -12.20 0.84 4.09
C HIS A 124 -13.47 0.67 4.92
N LYS A 125 -14.20 1.75 5.23
CA LYS A 125 -15.29 1.72 6.23
C LYS A 125 -16.48 2.59 5.85
N GLY A 126 -17.65 2.25 6.38
CA GLY A 126 -18.86 3.06 6.30
C GLY A 126 -19.53 3.05 4.92
N TRP A 127 -19.42 1.93 4.20
CA TRP A 127 -20.23 1.63 3.02
C TRP A 127 -21.54 0.95 3.44
N ASN A 128 -22.57 1.08 2.62
CA ASN A 128 -23.74 0.20 2.68
C ASN A 128 -23.42 -1.11 1.93
N TRP A 129 -23.68 -2.26 2.54
CA TRP A 129 -23.39 -3.59 1.97
C TRP A 129 -24.66 -4.45 1.81
N THR A 130 -25.87 -3.88 1.96
CA THR A 130 -27.13 -4.64 1.93
C THR A 130 -27.35 -5.41 0.62
N SER A 131 -26.86 -4.89 -0.50
CA SER A 131 -26.92 -5.53 -1.83
C SER A 131 -25.83 -6.59 -2.07
N GLY A 132 -24.91 -6.81 -1.11
CA GLY A 132 -23.81 -7.76 -1.23
C GLY A 132 -22.52 -7.18 -1.83
N PHE A 133 -22.50 -5.91 -2.20
CA PHE A 133 -21.35 -5.10 -2.61
C PHE A 133 -21.48 -3.69 -2.01
N ASN A 134 -20.43 -2.87 -2.08
CA ASN A 134 -20.47 -1.52 -1.49
C ASN A 134 -21.31 -0.54 -2.31
N GLU A 135 -22.18 0.19 -1.61
CA GLU A 135 -22.98 1.29 -2.12
C GLU A 135 -22.80 2.53 -1.25
N CYS A 136 -22.99 3.71 -1.85
CA CYS A 136 -22.94 4.98 -1.13
C CYS A 136 -23.92 4.97 0.04
N PRO A 137 -23.48 5.29 1.27
CA PRO A 137 -24.33 5.22 2.46
C PRO A 137 -25.39 6.32 2.51
N VAL A 138 -25.16 7.42 1.78
CA VAL A 138 -26.04 8.59 1.71
C VAL A 138 -26.41 8.80 0.25
N LYS A 139 -27.70 9.03 -0.01
CA LYS A 139 -28.20 9.36 -1.35
C LYS A 139 -27.64 10.71 -1.80
N ASP A 140 -27.44 10.85 -3.11
CA ASP A 140 -27.00 12.10 -3.76
C ASP A 140 -25.66 12.66 -3.24
N ALA A 141 -24.83 11.82 -2.63
CA ALA A 141 -23.50 12.20 -2.13
C ALA A 141 -22.40 12.10 -3.21
N CYS A 142 -22.72 11.76 -4.45
CA CYS A 142 -21.72 11.60 -5.49
C CYS A 142 -21.19 12.95 -5.97
N HIS A 143 -19.91 13.18 -5.75
CA HIS A 143 -19.19 14.37 -6.20
C HIS A 143 -17.86 13.97 -6.86
N PRO A 144 -17.26 14.87 -7.66
CA PRO A 144 -15.94 14.63 -8.21
C PRO A 144 -14.90 14.31 -7.13
N PHE A 145 -13.88 13.53 -7.47
CA PHE A 145 -12.80 13.13 -6.56
C PHE A 145 -12.18 14.32 -5.83
N TYR A 146 -11.95 15.45 -6.51
CA TYR A 146 -11.37 16.63 -5.88
C TYR A 146 -12.21 17.22 -4.74
N PHE A 147 -13.51 16.94 -4.69
CA PHE A 147 -14.37 17.35 -3.57
C PHE A 147 -14.04 16.57 -2.29
N TYR A 148 -13.81 15.26 -2.42
CA TYR A 148 -13.49 14.36 -1.32
C TYR A 148 -11.98 14.26 -1.04
N PHE A 149 -11.17 14.47 -2.08
CA PHE A 149 -9.72 14.37 -2.08
C PHE A 149 -9.13 15.63 -2.74
N PRO A 150 -8.99 16.74 -1.99
CA PRO A 150 -8.58 18.02 -2.59
C PRO A 150 -7.15 18.05 -3.14
N THR A 151 -6.32 17.06 -2.79
CA THR A 151 -4.95 16.92 -3.26
C THR A 151 -4.63 15.45 -3.53
N PRO A 152 -3.57 15.13 -4.32
CA PRO A 152 -3.11 13.76 -4.48
C PRO A 152 -2.81 13.07 -3.15
N ALA A 153 -2.15 13.79 -2.23
CA ALA A 153 -1.87 13.28 -0.90
C ALA A 153 -3.14 12.92 -0.11
N ALA A 154 -4.21 13.72 -0.23
CA ALA A 154 -5.50 13.40 0.39
C ALA A 154 -6.07 12.09 -0.17
N LEU A 155 -5.96 11.83 -1.48
CA LEU A 155 -6.39 10.56 -2.06
C LEU A 155 -5.57 9.39 -1.49
N CYS A 156 -4.26 9.39 -1.74
CA CYS A 156 -3.41 8.24 -1.46
C CYS A 156 -3.31 7.93 0.04
N ASN A 157 -3.32 8.96 0.90
CA ASN A 157 -3.23 8.77 2.34
C ASN A 157 -4.58 8.32 2.94
N GLU A 158 -5.71 8.85 2.48
CA GLU A 158 -7.00 8.68 3.18
C GLU A 158 -7.85 7.53 2.62
N ILE A 159 -7.80 7.29 1.31
CA ILE A 159 -8.72 6.35 0.63
C ILE A 159 -8.69 4.97 1.30
N TRP A 160 -7.49 4.50 1.65
CA TRP A 160 -7.26 3.25 2.37
C TRP A 160 -6.84 3.44 3.82
N SER A 161 -7.30 4.49 4.51
CA SER A 161 -7.05 4.71 5.94
C SER A 161 -5.57 4.58 6.31
N HIS A 162 -4.72 5.38 5.68
CA HIS A 162 -3.27 5.43 5.87
C HIS A 162 -2.52 4.13 5.53
N SER A 163 -3.02 3.33 4.58
CA SER A 163 -2.18 2.29 3.97
C SER A 163 -0.92 2.91 3.36
N TYR A 164 -1.06 4.06 2.68
CA TYR A 164 0.05 4.85 2.17
C TYR A 164 0.26 6.12 2.98
N LYS A 165 1.51 6.58 2.93
CA LYS A 165 1.93 7.94 3.26
C LYS A 165 2.77 8.42 2.09
N VAL A 166 2.23 9.31 1.26
CA VAL A 166 2.95 9.78 0.06
C VAL A 166 4.32 10.35 0.45
N SER A 167 5.32 9.91 -0.29
CA SER A 167 6.70 10.34 -0.16
C SER A 167 6.95 11.59 -1.00
N ASN A 168 7.90 12.42 -0.55
CA ASN A 168 8.41 13.52 -1.38
C ASN A 168 9.46 13.06 -2.39
N TYR A 169 9.89 11.79 -2.31
CA TYR A 169 10.84 11.21 -3.24
C TYR A 169 10.15 10.77 -4.54
N SER A 170 10.88 10.96 -5.64
CA SER A 170 10.43 10.54 -6.97
C SER A 170 10.70 9.07 -7.24
N GLN A 171 9.99 8.51 -8.22
CA GLN A 171 10.30 7.20 -8.80
C GLN A 171 11.80 7.06 -9.13
N GLY A 172 12.35 5.86 -8.92
CA GLY A 172 13.77 5.56 -9.16
C GLY A 172 14.75 6.06 -8.09
N SER A 173 14.28 6.78 -7.06
CA SER A 173 15.14 7.30 -5.99
C SER A 173 15.68 6.24 -5.01
N GLY A 174 15.14 5.02 -5.04
CA GLY A 174 15.39 4.00 -4.02
C GLY A 174 14.79 4.32 -2.63
N ARG A 175 13.93 5.35 -2.52
CA ARG A 175 13.40 5.84 -1.22
C ARG A 175 11.89 5.89 -1.10
N CYS A 176 11.18 5.42 -2.13
CA CYS A 176 9.73 5.34 -2.15
C CYS A 176 9.30 4.09 -2.92
N ILE A 177 8.17 3.51 -2.53
CA ILE A 177 7.58 2.35 -3.18
C ILE A 177 6.90 2.77 -4.47
N GLN A 178 7.22 2.07 -5.53
CA GLN A 178 6.60 2.22 -6.85
C GLN A 178 5.52 1.16 -7.02
N MET A 179 4.32 1.63 -7.37
CA MET A 179 3.20 0.80 -7.75
C MET A 179 3.29 0.43 -9.24
N TRP A 180 3.84 1.33 -10.06
CA TRP A 180 4.14 1.12 -11.47
C TRP A 180 5.64 0.98 -11.71
N PHE A 181 6.06 -0.11 -12.36
CA PHE A 181 7.45 -0.30 -12.77
C PHE A 181 7.55 -1.25 -13.96
N ASP A 182 8.63 -1.15 -14.72
CA ASP A 182 8.93 -2.05 -15.83
C ASP A 182 9.65 -3.31 -15.31
N PRO A 183 9.04 -4.50 -15.37
CA PRO A 183 9.67 -5.72 -14.87
C PRO A 183 10.90 -6.17 -15.66
N ALA A 184 11.13 -5.63 -16.88
CA ALA A 184 12.35 -5.88 -17.62
C ALA A 184 13.58 -5.24 -16.95
N GLN A 185 13.38 -4.18 -16.15
CA GLN A 185 14.43 -3.48 -15.40
C GLN A 185 14.57 -3.97 -13.96
N GLY A 186 13.81 -5.01 -13.59
CA GLY A 186 13.77 -5.53 -12.22
C GLY A 186 12.74 -4.82 -11.34
N ASN A 187 12.55 -5.31 -10.12
CA ASN A 187 11.63 -4.73 -9.16
C ASN A 187 12.36 -3.67 -8.30
N PRO A 188 12.07 -2.37 -8.47
CA PRO A 188 12.78 -1.31 -7.75
C PRO A 188 12.49 -1.31 -6.24
N ASN A 189 11.40 -1.94 -5.81
CA ASN A 189 10.99 -1.95 -4.41
C ASN A 189 11.90 -2.81 -3.52
N GLU A 190 12.69 -3.72 -4.10
CA GLU A 190 13.70 -4.48 -3.35
C GLU A 190 14.77 -3.57 -2.73
N GLU A 191 15.23 -2.57 -3.49
CA GLU A 191 16.19 -1.57 -3.00
C GLU A 191 15.56 -0.66 -1.95
N VAL A 192 14.30 -0.24 -2.14
CA VAL A 192 13.58 0.63 -1.21
C VAL A 192 13.50 0.02 0.18
N VAL A 193 13.17 -1.28 0.26
CA VAL A 193 13.14 -2.01 1.54
C VAL A 193 14.52 -2.06 2.17
N ARG A 194 15.58 -2.23 1.35
CA ARG A 194 16.98 -2.25 1.82
C ARG A 194 17.37 -0.92 2.46
N SER A 195 17.17 0.18 1.74
CA SER A 195 17.47 1.52 2.24
C SER A 195 16.66 1.87 3.49
N TYR A 196 15.40 1.44 3.57
CA TYR A 196 14.57 1.66 4.76
C TYR A 196 15.07 0.88 5.97
N ALA A 197 15.43 -0.40 5.80
CA ALA A 197 15.97 -1.22 6.87
C ALA A 197 17.32 -0.69 7.38
N GLU A 198 18.21 -0.24 6.49
CA GLU A 198 19.48 0.39 6.84
C GLU A 198 19.27 1.67 7.67
N ALA A 199 18.33 2.53 7.26
CA ALA A 199 18.01 3.74 7.99
C ALA A 199 17.44 3.44 9.39
N MET A 200 16.59 2.42 9.52
CA MET A 200 16.07 1.97 10.83
C MET A 200 17.19 1.49 11.75
N ASN A 201 18.14 0.71 11.24
CA ASN A 201 19.28 0.21 12.01
C ASN A 201 20.24 1.34 12.41
N GLY A 202 20.53 2.27 11.49
CA GLY A 202 21.38 3.44 11.76
C GLY A 202 20.79 4.37 12.82
N ALA A 203 19.48 4.61 12.77
CA ALA A 203 18.77 5.38 13.80
C ALA A 203 18.81 4.68 15.18
N GLY A 204 18.77 3.35 15.20
CA GLY A 204 18.95 2.55 16.43
C GLY A 204 20.33 2.74 17.05
N LEU A 205 21.39 2.63 16.24
CA LEU A 205 22.77 2.88 16.67
C LEU A 205 22.97 4.30 17.22
N HIS A 206 22.40 5.31 16.54
CA HIS A 206 22.51 6.70 16.97
C HIS A 206 21.81 6.96 18.31
N ARG A 207 20.68 6.31 18.58
CA ARG A 207 19.97 6.40 19.88
C ARG A 207 20.75 5.72 21.01
N VAL A 208 21.35 4.56 20.74
CA VAL A 208 22.17 3.83 21.73
C VAL A 208 23.40 4.66 22.09
N TRP A 209 24.06 5.26 21.10
CA TRP A 209 25.21 6.13 21.33
C TRP A 209 24.82 7.33 22.20
N LEU A 210 23.77 8.07 21.85
CA LEU A 210 23.29 9.21 22.64
C LEU A 210 22.97 8.81 24.10
N GLY A 211 22.34 7.64 24.30
CA GLY A 211 22.05 7.09 25.62
C GLY A 211 23.31 6.74 26.43
N LEU A 212 24.31 6.11 25.80
CA LEU A 212 25.59 5.77 26.45
C LEU A 212 26.41 7.02 26.79
N SER A 213 26.44 8.03 25.91
CA SER A 213 27.09 9.30 26.20
C SER A 213 26.41 10.07 27.32
N GLY A 214 25.06 10.02 27.42
CA GLY A 214 24.32 10.60 28.53
C GLY A 214 24.61 9.90 29.87
N LEU A 215 24.65 8.57 29.88
CA LEU A 215 25.02 7.77 31.05
C LEU A 215 26.45 8.02 31.51
N ALA A 216 27.39 8.14 30.58
CA ALA A 216 28.78 8.47 30.88
C ALA A 216 28.89 9.87 31.52
N LEU A 217 28.18 10.87 31.00
CA LEU A 217 28.17 12.22 31.58
C LEU A 217 27.62 12.24 33.01
N MET A 218 26.55 11.48 33.27
CA MET A 218 25.96 11.35 34.60
C MET A 218 26.90 10.64 35.58
N LEU A 219 27.60 9.59 35.14
CA LEU A 219 28.61 8.90 35.96
C LEU A 219 29.80 9.80 36.28
N PHE A 220 30.26 10.63 35.33
CA PHE A 220 31.31 11.62 35.59
C PHE A 220 30.87 12.66 36.63
N LEU A 221 29.64 13.17 36.56
CA LEU A 221 29.11 14.17 37.51
C LEU A 221 28.87 13.62 38.92
N VAL A 222 28.71 12.30 39.08
CA VAL A 222 28.53 11.65 40.39
C VAL A 222 29.87 11.29 41.05
N LEU A 223 30.94 11.18 40.26
CA LEU A 223 32.28 10.79 40.71
C LEU A 223 33.24 11.98 40.94
N THR A 224 32.81 13.20 40.64
CA THR A 224 33.51 14.47 40.92
C THR A 224 32.77 15.26 41.98
#